data_AF-A0A6P9EWS6-F1
#
_entry.id   AF-A0A6P9EWS6-F1
#
_cell.length_a   1.000
_cell.length_b   1.000
_cell.length_c   1.000
_cell.angle_alpha   90.00
_cell.angle_beta   90.00
_cell.angle_gamma   90.00
#
_symmetry.space_group_name_H-M   'P 1'
#
loop_
_entity.id
_entity.type
_entity.pdbx_description
1 polymer ?
#
loop_
_entity_poly.entity_id
_entity_poly.type
_entity_poly.pdbx_seq_one_letter_code
_entity_poly.pdbx_strand_id
1 'polypeptide(L)'
;MALLRKFFFRKPPDGLLEISERVYVFDCCFTTEAWNEENYKVYIGGIVGQLQDHLPEALFLVFNFHEGEAQSEIANILIEYDMTVMDYPRHFEGCPVLTIEVIHHFLKSSESWLAQGQHNVLVMHCERGGWLVLAFMLAALLIYRKQYSGEQKTLDMVYKQTPLEILHFLSPLNPMPSQLRYLQYVSRRNVAIEWPPLDRALTLDCIILRFIPDFDGHGGCRPIFRVYGQNPLLVADKTPKVLYSTPKRRKAVRAYKQGECELVKIDINCHIQGDVVVECVSLNDEMAREEMMFRVMFNTAFIRSNILILNRDEIDILWNARDQFPKDFKAERVISQALRRRAFQWKHLQKFKSFLVMWTV
;
A
#
# COMPACT_ATOMS: atom_id res chain seq x y z
N MET A 1 14.97 -35.81 -2.26
CA MET A 1 13.86 -36.78 -2.32
C MET A 1 12.59 -36.07 -2.74
N ALA A 2 12.35 -35.93 -4.04
CA ALA A 2 11.10 -35.42 -4.59
C ALA A 2 10.32 -36.62 -5.15
N LEU A 3 9.59 -37.31 -4.27
CA LEU A 3 8.76 -38.46 -4.63
C LEU A 3 7.30 -38.06 -4.49
N LEU A 4 6.62 -38.00 -5.64
CA LEU A 4 5.21 -38.35 -5.86
C LEU A 4 4.20 -37.86 -4.81
N ARG A 5 3.69 -36.64 -5.03
CA ARG A 5 2.29 -36.28 -4.67
C ARG A 5 1.55 -35.81 -5.91
N LYS A 6 1.31 -36.74 -6.85
CA LYS A 6 0.15 -36.66 -7.75
C LYS A 6 -1.04 -37.24 -7.01
N PHE A 7 -1.54 -36.51 -6.02
CA PHE A 7 -2.90 -36.75 -5.52
C PHE A 7 -3.84 -35.94 -6.41
N PHE A 8 -4.99 -36.53 -6.73
CA PHE A 8 -6.00 -36.01 -7.64
C PHE A 8 -6.49 -34.62 -7.23
N PHE A 9 -5.82 -33.55 -7.66
CA PHE A 9 -6.41 -32.22 -7.63
C PHE A 9 -7.44 -32.17 -8.76
N ARG A 10 -8.71 -32.31 -8.38
CA ARG A 10 -9.82 -31.96 -9.26
C ARG A 10 -9.66 -30.48 -9.63
N LYS A 11 -9.93 -30.12 -10.90
CA LYS A 11 -9.96 -28.73 -11.34
C LYS A 11 -10.92 -27.94 -10.41
N PRO A 12 -10.55 -26.72 -9.96
CA PRO A 12 -11.48 -25.89 -9.19
C PRO A 12 -12.79 -25.69 -9.95
N PRO A 13 -13.90 -25.42 -9.23
CA PRO A 13 -15.15 -24.99 -9.85
C PRO A 13 -14.92 -23.84 -10.82
N ASP A 14 -15.74 -23.76 -11.87
CA ASP A 14 -15.70 -22.62 -12.78
C ASP A 14 -16.06 -21.34 -11.98
N GLY A 15 -15.40 -20.22 -12.28
CA GLY A 15 -15.49 -19.00 -11.48
C GLY A 15 -14.43 -18.84 -10.38
N LEU A 16 -13.60 -19.88 -10.15
CA LEU A 16 -12.50 -19.83 -9.18
C LEU A 16 -11.15 -20.17 -9.82
N LEU A 17 -10.13 -19.42 -9.42
CA LEU A 17 -8.73 -19.71 -9.74
C LEU A 17 -8.00 -20.18 -8.48
N GLU A 18 -7.41 -21.37 -8.53
CA GLU A 18 -6.50 -21.84 -7.48
C GLU A 18 -5.10 -21.25 -7.68
N ILE A 19 -4.65 -20.41 -6.75
CA ILE A 19 -3.32 -19.77 -6.79
C ILE A 19 -2.26 -20.67 -6.15
N SER A 20 -2.64 -21.36 -5.07
CA SER A 20 -1.84 -22.36 -4.38
C SER A 20 -2.76 -23.30 -3.61
N GLU A 21 -2.24 -24.43 -3.14
CA GLU A 21 -3.02 -25.41 -2.38
C GLU A 21 -3.89 -24.75 -1.28
N ARG A 22 -5.20 -24.92 -1.40
CA ARG A 22 -6.26 -24.38 -0.51
C ARG A 22 -6.41 -22.86 -0.50
N VAL A 23 -5.92 -22.19 -1.54
CA VAL A 23 -6.05 -20.73 -1.72
C VAL A 23 -6.64 -20.43 -3.09
N TYR A 24 -7.88 -19.97 -3.10
CA TYR A 24 -8.65 -19.66 -4.30
C TYR A 24 -8.92 -18.16 -4.42
N VAL A 25 -9.15 -17.69 -5.64
CA VAL A 25 -9.52 -16.32 -5.98
C VAL A 25 -10.75 -16.36 -6.88
N PHE A 26 -11.75 -15.53 -6.60
CA PHE A 26 -12.88 -15.36 -7.52
C PHE A 26 -12.44 -14.71 -8.82
N ASP A 27 -12.90 -15.25 -9.94
CA ASP A 27 -12.49 -14.75 -11.25
C ASP A 27 -13.03 -13.36 -11.59
N CYS A 28 -14.12 -12.93 -10.94
CA CYS A 28 -14.65 -11.58 -11.06
C CYS A 28 -13.62 -10.51 -10.67
N CYS A 29 -12.63 -10.85 -9.84
CA CYS A 29 -11.50 -9.99 -9.47
C CYS A 29 -10.64 -9.59 -10.67
N PHE A 30 -10.64 -10.37 -11.76
CA PHE A 30 -9.87 -10.10 -12.98
C PHE A 30 -10.64 -9.30 -14.02
N THR A 31 -11.92 -9.00 -13.76
CA THR A 31 -12.83 -8.38 -14.72
C THR A 31 -13.01 -6.89 -14.45
N THR A 32 -13.23 -6.11 -15.51
CA THR A 32 -13.54 -4.68 -15.42
C THR A 32 -15.00 -4.37 -15.64
N GLU A 33 -15.83 -5.40 -15.88
CA GLU A 33 -17.25 -5.27 -16.19
C GLU A 33 -18.04 -4.92 -14.93
N ALA A 34 -19.06 -4.09 -15.10
CA ALA A 34 -19.99 -3.77 -14.03
C ALA A 34 -21.11 -4.81 -14.02
N TRP A 35 -21.35 -5.41 -12.85
CA TRP A 35 -22.45 -6.33 -12.65
C TRP A 35 -23.67 -5.59 -12.13
N ASN A 36 -24.87 -6.06 -12.47
CA ASN A 36 -26.05 -5.69 -11.69
C ASN A 36 -26.09 -6.58 -10.42
N GLU A 37 -26.71 -6.08 -9.35
CA GLU A 37 -26.70 -6.76 -8.03
C GLU A 37 -27.31 -8.17 -8.09
N GLU A 38 -28.43 -8.33 -8.80
CA GLU A 38 -29.12 -9.62 -8.89
C GLU A 38 -28.31 -10.68 -9.66
N ASN A 39 -27.71 -10.32 -10.80
CA ASN A 39 -26.83 -11.24 -11.54
C ASN A 39 -25.55 -11.53 -10.74
N TYR A 40 -25.02 -10.55 -10.01
CA TYR A 40 -23.83 -10.76 -9.18
C TYR A 40 -24.10 -11.75 -8.05
N LYS A 41 -25.24 -11.62 -7.35
CA LYS A 41 -25.66 -12.58 -6.32
C LYS A 41 -25.85 -14.00 -6.88
N VAL A 42 -26.54 -14.14 -8.01
CA VAL A 42 -26.74 -15.45 -8.66
C VAL A 42 -25.40 -16.05 -9.10
N TYR A 43 -24.51 -15.23 -9.64
CA TYR A 43 -23.18 -15.63 -10.09
C TYR A 43 -22.32 -16.15 -8.94
N ILE A 44 -22.11 -15.35 -7.90
CA ILE A 44 -21.32 -15.73 -6.71
C ILE A 44 -21.96 -16.94 -6.01
N GLY A 45 -23.28 -16.95 -5.84
CA GLY A 45 -23.99 -18.06 -5.22
C GLY A 45 -23.83 -19.38 -5.98
N GLY A 46 -23.82 -19.34 -7.30
CA GLY A 46 -23.54 -20.51 -8.15
C GLY A 46 -22.13 -21.06 -7.95
N ILE A 47 -21.12 -20.19 -7.88
CA ILE A 47 -19.72 -20.57 -7.64
C ILE A 47 -19.55 -21.19 -6.25
N VAL A 48 -20.11 -20.55 -5.23
CA VAL A 48 -20.00 -20.99 -3.83
C VAL A 48 -20.70 -22.32 -3.61
N GLY A 49 -21.90 -22.50 -4.15
CA GLY A 49 -22.61 -23.78 -4.09
C GLY A 49 -21.79 -24.92 -4.70
N GLN A 50 -21.22 -24.69 -5.89
CA GLN A 50 -20.32 -25.67 -6.51
C GLN A 50 -19.07 -25.93 -5.67
N LEU A 51 -18.51 -24.90 -5.03
CA LEU A 51 -17.33 -25.04 -4.17
C LEU A 51 -17.61 -25.89 -2.93
N GLN A 52 -18.77 -25.71 -2.29
CA GLN A 52 -19.19 -26.51 -1.15
C GLN A 52 -19.47 -27.97 -1.55
N ASP A 53 -20.11 -28.19 -2.70
CA ASP A 53 -20.30 -29.54 -3.24
C ASP A 53 -18.96 -30.22 -3.57
N HIS A 54 -17.99 -29.43 -4.05
CA HIS A 54 -16.67 -29.92 -4.40
C HIS A 54 -15.80 -30.23 -3.17
N LEU A 55 -15.99 -29.49 -2.08
CA LEU A 55 -15.23 -29.55 -0.83
C LEU A 55 -16.18 -29.57 0.40
N PRO A 56 -16.96 -30.65 0.60
CA PRO A 56 -18.05 -30.68 1.59
C PRO A 56 -17.58 -30.62 3.05
N GLU A 57 -16.33 -31.00 3.31
CA GLU A 57 -15.73 -30.96 4.65
C GLU A 57 -14.93 -29.67 4.90
N ALA A 58 -14.87 -28.77 3.92
CA ALA A 58 -14.07 -27.55 4.03
C ALA A 58 -14.81 -26.46 4.80
N LEU A 59 -14.07 -25.78 5.67
CA LEU A 59 -14.47 -24.49 6.22
C LEU A 59 -13.79 -23.38 5.42
N PHE A 60 -14.54 -22.31 5.16
CA PHE A 60 -14.08 -21.22 4.31
C PHE A 60 -13.90 -19.93 5.09
N LEU A 61 -12.72 -19.32 4.94
CA LEU A 61 -12.45 -17.96 5.33
C LEU A 61 -12.20 -17.14 4.06
N VAL A 62 -12.99 -16.08 3.89
CA VAL A 62 -12.93 -15.20 2.74
C VAL A 62 -12.28 -13.90 3.12
N PHE A 63 -11.24 -13.53 2.38
CA PHE A 63 -10.65 -12.19 2.48
C PHE A 63 -11.18 -11.32 1.37
N ASN A 64 -11.90 -10.27 1.75
CA ASN A 64 -12.52 -9.34 0.84
C ASN A 64 -11.82 -7.98 0.88
N PHE A 65 -11.33 -7.50 -0.26
CA PHE A 65 -10.73 -6.17 -0.39
C PHE A 65 -11.75 -5.20 -1.01
N HIS A 66 -12.26 -4.26 -0.21
CA HIS A 66 -13.33 -3.35 -0.63
C HIS A 66 -13.04 -1.89 -0.30
N GLU A 67 -13.84 -0.98 -0.88
CA GLU A 67 -13.80 0.44 -0.53
C GLU A 67 -14.83 0.77 0.57
N GLY A 68 -14.45 1.69 1.45
CA GLY A 68 -15.37 2.32 2.40
C GLY A 68 -15.65 1.51 3.66
N GLU A 69 -16.53 2.05 4.50
CA GLU A 69 -16.92 1.45 5.79
C GLU A 69 -18.26 0.69 5.70
N ALA A 70 -18.92 0.75 4.55
CA ALA A 70 -20.17 0.04 4.32
C ALA A 70 -19.92 -1.47 4.24
N GLN A 71 -20.92 -2.25 4.64
CA GLN A 71 -20.88 -3.70 4.50
C GLN A 71 -20.82 -4.08 3.02
N SER A 72 -19.85 -4.91 2.65
CA SER A 72 -19.64 -5.32 1.26
C SER A 72 -20.77 -6.21 0.76
N GLU A 73 -21.15 -6.04 -0.51
CA GLU A 73 -22.20 -6.84 -1.16
C GLU A 73 -21.87 -8.34 -1.11
N ILE A 74 -20.60 -8.69 -1.33
CA ILE A 74 -20.16 -10.08 -1.24
C ILE A 74 -20.29 -10.65 0.18
N ALA A 75 -20.03 -9.86 1.23
CA ALA A 75 -20.21 -10.35 2.59
C ALA A 75 -21.67 -10.74 2.86
N ASN A 76 -22.64 -9.95 2.37
CA ASN A 76 -24.06 -10.28 2.50
C ASN A 76 -24.42 -11.60 1.80
N ILE A 77 -23.86 -11.85 0.62
CA ILE A 77 -24.09 -13.08 -0.14
C ILE A 77 -23.48 -14.27 0.60
N LEU A 78 -22.22 -14.17 1.03
CA LEU A 78 -21.46 -15.29 1.58
C LEU A 78 -21.91 -15.72 2.98
N ILE A 79 -22.56 -14.84 3.73
CA ILE A 79 -23.22 -15.18 5.00
C ILE A 79 -24.32 -16.23 4.79
N GLU A 80 -25.03 -16.21 3.65
CA GLU A 80 -26.07 -17.20 3.32
C GLU A 80 -25.49 -18.62 3.11
N TYR A 81 -24.17 -18.74 2.97
CA TYR A 81 -23.43 -19.98 2.75
C TYR A 81 -22.54 -20.37 3.95
N ASP A 82 -22.76 -19.79 5.13
CA ASP A 82 -21.95 -20.04 6.34
C ASP A 82 -20.44 -19.81 6.16
N MET A 83 -20.05 -18.92 5.22
CA MET A 83 -18.65 -18.57 5.00
C MET A 83 -18.26 -17.37 5.87
N THR A 84 -17.12 -17.47 6.56
CA THR A 84 -16.61 -16.36 7.36
C THR A 84 -15.94 -15.34 6.44
N VAL A 85 -16.37 -14.08 6.47
CA VAL A 85 -15.77 -13.00 5.68
C VAL A 85 -15.00 -12.06 6.59
N MET A 86 -13.79 -11.70 6.15
CA MET A 86 -12.94 -10.73 6.80
C MET A 86 -12.53 -9.67 5.78
N ASP A 87 -12.96 -8.45 6.07
CA ASP A 87 -12.79 -7.30 5.19
C ASP A 87 -11.45 -6.61 5.39
N TYR A 88 -10.88 -6.14 4.28
CA TYR A 88 -9.66 -5.37 4.19
C TYR A 88 -9.86 -4.15 3.28
N PRO A 89 -9.17 -3.03 3.56
CA PRO A 89 -9.21 -1.87 2.67
C PRO A 89 -8.57 -2.22 1.31
N ARG A 90 -9.07 -1.63 0.23
CA ARG A 90 -8.48 -1.86 -1.11
C ARG A 90 -7.22 -1.00 -1.40
N HIS A 91 -6.94 0.03 -0.60
CA HIS A 91 -5.78 0.90 -0.74
C HIS A 91 -5.40 1.57 0.59
N PHE A 92 -4.22 2.17 0.63
CA PHE A 92 -3.80 3.16 1.63
C PHE A 92 -3.46 4.47 0.92
N GLU A 93 -4.27 5.51 1.13
CA GLU A 93 -4.07 6.83 0.51
C GLU A 93 -3.91 6.75 -1.02
N GLY A 94 -4.77 5.95 -1.65
CA GLY A 94 -4.77 5.70 -3.10
C GLY A 94 -3.64 4.78 -3.60
N CYS A 95 -2.73 4.34 -2.73
CA CYS A 95 -1.70 3.35 -3.06
C CYS A 95 -2.27 1.93 -2.87
N PRO A 96 -2.20 1.02 -3.87
CA PRO A 96 -2.66 -0.37 -3.73
C PRO A 96 -1.64 -1.23 -2.96
N VAL A 97 -1.22 -0.72 -1.81
CA VAL A 97 -0.33 -1.32 -0.81
C VAL A 97 -0.95 -1.01 0.54
N LEU A 98 -1.12 -2.02 1.39
CA LEU A 98 -1.74 -1.83 2.71
C LEU A 98 -0.68 -1.52 3.77
N THR A 99 -1.13 -1.04 4.92
CA THR A 99 -0.26 -0.77 6.07
C THR A 99 0.42 -2.05 6.55
N ILE A 100 1.60 -1.91 7.16
CA ILE A 100 2.33 -3.08 7.66
C ILE A 100 1.53 -3.85 8.72
N GLU A 101 0.72 -3.15 9.50
CA GLU A 101 -0.20 -3.72 10.51
C GLU A 101 -1.25 -4.61 9.84
N VAL A 102 -1.89 -4.12 8.78
CA VAL A 102 -2.91 -4.87 8.04
C VAL A 102 -2.29 -6.07 7.31
N ILE A 103 -1.11 -5.89 6.70
CA ILE A 103 -0.38 -6.99 6.06
C ILE A 103 -0.05 -8.08 7.09
N HIS A 104 0.47 -7.70 8.26
CA HIS A 104 0.78 -8.67 9.31
C HIS A 104 -0.46 -9.43 9.78
N HIS A 105 -1.57 -8.73 10.03
CA HIS A 105 -2.83 -9.35 10.40
C HIS A 105 -3.30 -10.36 9.35
N PHE A 106 -3.34 -9.95 8.09
CA PHE A 106 -3.70 -10.83 6.97
C PHE A 106 -2.85 -12.10 6.92
N LEU A 107 -1.52 -11.97 7.02
CA LEU A 107 -0.60 -13.10 6.97
C LEU A 107 -0.79 -14.06 8.16
N LYS A 108 -0.98 -13.52 9.37
CA LYS A 108 -1.19 -14.31 10.59
C LYS A 108 -2.54 -15.01 10.61
N SER A 109 -3.59 -14.33 10.19
CA SER A 109 -4.92 -14.91 10.04
C SER A 109 -4.91 -16.03 9.00
N SER A 110 -4.23 -15.82 7.86
CA SER A 110 -4.04 -16.84 6.82
C SER A 110 -3.33 -18.10 7.36
N GLU A 111 -2.20 -17.90 8.05
CA GLU A 111 -1.41 -18.99 8.61
C GLU A 111 -2.18 -19.78 9.67
N SER A 112 -2.83 -19.06 10.59
CA SER A 112 -3.60 -19.67 11.68
C SER A 112 -4.77 -20.48 11.13
N TRP A 113 -5.54 -19.92 10.20
CA TRP A 113 -6.68 -20.59 9.59
C TRP A 113 -6.29 -21.88 8.86
N LEU A 114 -5.25 -21.82 8.03
CA LEU A 114 -4.79 -22.97 7.25
C LEU A 114 -4.11 -24.05 8.10
N ALA A 115 -3.63 -23.70 9.30
CA ALA A 115 -3.04 -24.62 10.27
C ALA A 115 -4.07 -25.29 11.18
N GLN A 116 -5.22 -24.66 11.45
CA GLN A 116 -6.28 -25.19 12.31
C GLN A 116 -6.95 -26.45 11.75
N GLY A 117 -7.09 -26.55 10.43
CA GLY A 117 -7.76 -27.66 9.78
C GLY A 117 -7.10 -28.05 8.47
N GLN A 118 -7.00 -29.37 8.22
CA GLN A 118 -6.47 -29.89 6.95
C GLN A 118 -7.38 -29.55 5.76
N HIS A 119 -8.68 -29.37 6.02
CA HIS A 119 -9.70 -29.01 5.03
C HIS A 119 -10.04 -27.52 5.00
N ASN A 120 -9.42 -26.69 5.85
CA ASN A 120 -9.67 -25.24 5.84
C ASN A 120 -9.15 -24.62 4.55
N VAL A 121 -9.99 -23.79 3.92
CA VAL A 121 -9.74 -23.12 2.65
C VAL A 121 -9.77 -21.61 2.82
N LEU A 122 -8.85 -20.93 2.14
CA LEU A 122 -8.90 -19.48 1.94
C LEU A 122 -9.50 -19.19 0.56
N VAL A 123 -10.45 -18.27 0.52
CA VAL A 123 -10.97 -17.70 -0.72
C VAL A 123 -10.70 -16.20 -0.68
N MET A 124 -10.25 -15.62 -1.79
CA MET A 124 -9.98 -14.19 -1.86
C MET A 124 -10.87 -13.52 -2.91
N HIS A 125 -11.31 -12.32 -2.55
CA HIS A 125 -12.13 -11.47 -3.37
C HIS A 125 -11.63 -10.03 -3.29
N CYS A 126 -11.78 -9.27 -4.37
CA CYS A 126 -11.67 -7.83 -4.33
C CYS A 126 -12.75 -7.19 -5.18
N GLU A 127 -13.26 -6.05 -4.73
CA GLU A 127 -14.11 -5.20 -5.55
C GLU A 127 -13.35 -4.65 -6.76
N ARG A 128 -14.10 -4.07 -7.70
CA ARG A 128 -13.56 -3.46 -8.91
C ARG A 128 -12.46 -2.44 -8.58
N GLY A 129 -11.29 -2.61 -9.21
CA GLY A 129 -10.10 -1.79 -8.92
C GLY A 129 -9.17 -2.37 -7.84
N GLY A 130 -9.61 -3.37 -7.08
CA GLY A 130 -8.84 -3.98 -5.98
C GLY A 130 -7.84 -5.05 -6.41
N TRP A 131 -7.77 -5.42 -7.69
CA TRP A 131 -6.90 -6.52 -8.15
C TRP A 131 -5.42 -6.28 -7.80
N LEU A 132 -4.90 -5.05 -7.96
CA LEU A 132 -3.50 -4.75 -7.68
C LEU A 132 -3.12 -4.98 -6.21
N VAL A 133 -4.02 -4.63 -5.27
CA VAL A 133 -3.78 -4.89 -3.85
C VAL A 133 -3.93 -6.38 -3.53
N LEU A 134 -4.93 -7.05 -4.10
CA LEU A 134 -5.16 -8.48 -3.90
C LEU A 134 -3.95 -9.29 -4.40
N ALA A 135 -3.44 -8.96 -5.59
CA ALA A 135 -2.25 -9.59 -6.17
C ALA A 135 -1.00 -9.37 -5.31
N PHE A 136 -0.83 -8.17 -4.74
CA PHE A 136 0.24 -7.89 -3.77
C PHE A 136 0.10 -8.74 -2.50
N MET A 137 -1.10 -8.83 -1.93
CA MET A 137 -1.36 -9.61 -0.70
C MET A 137 -1.20 -11.12 -0.93
N LEU A 138 -1.60 -11.62 -2.10
CA LEU A 138 -1.34 -12.98 -2.55
C LEU A 138 0.17 -13.26 -2.62
N ALA A 139 0.94 -12.38 -3.29
CA ALA A 139 2.39 -12.53 -3.36
C ALA A 139 3.04 -12.50 -1.96
N ALA A 140 2.56 -11.63 -1.06
CA ALA A 140 3.00 -11.59 0.32
C ALA A 140 2.72 -12.91 1.06
N LEU A 141 1.54 -13.50 0.87
CA LEU A 141 1.18 -14.79 1.48
C LEU A 141 2.08 -15.93 0.98
N LEU A 142 2.30 -16.01 -0.33
CA LEU A 142 3.14 -17.04 -0.96
C LEU A 142 4.59 -16.99 -0.45
N ILE A 143 5.12 -15.77 -0.29
CA ILE A 143 6.47 -15.54 0.26
C ILE A 143 6.49 -15.84 1.77
N TYR A 144 5.46 -15.40 2.51
CA TYR A 144 5.36 -15.63 3.94
C TYR A 144 5.33 -17.13 4.26
N ARG A 145 4.51 -17.91 3.53
CA ARG A 145 4.42 -19.37 3.68
C ARG A 145 5.62 -20.14 3.09
N LYS A 146 6.63 -19.43 2.55
CA LYS A 146 7.83 -20.01 1.92
C LYS A 146 7.52 -20.94 0.74
N GLN A 147 6.38 -20.75 0.08
CA GLN A 147 6.02 -21.51 -1.13
C GLN A 147 6.79 -20.99 -2.35
N TYR A 148 7.09 -19.69 -2.35
CA TYR A 148 7.86 -19.02 -3.39
C TYR A 148 8.97 -18.16 -2.79
N SER A 149 10.00 -17.89 -3.59
CA SER A 149 11.14 -17.05 -3.25
C SER A 149 11.42 -16.02 -4.34
N GLY A 150 11.85 -14.83 -3.93
CA GLY A 150 12.08 -13.70 -4.83
C GLY A 150 10.81 -12.87 -5.00
N GLU A 151 10.85 -11.65 -4.48
CA GLU A 151 9.71 -10.72 -4.39
C GLU A 151 9.19 -10.38 -5.79
N GLN A 152 10.09 -9.95 -6.68
CA GLN A 152 9.77 -9.60 -8.07
C GLN A 152 9.13 -10.76 -8.82
N LYS A 153 9.80 -11.91 -8.83
CA LYS A 153 9.35 -13.10 -9.57
C LYS A 153 7.97 -13.57 -9.09
N THR A 154 7.72 -13.50 -7.79
CA THR A 154 6.45 -13.92 -7.21
C THR A 154 5.33 -12.93 -7.59
N LEU A 155 5.58 -11.63 -7.47
CA LEU A 155 4.60 -10.61 -7.85
C LEU A 155 4.28 -10.66 -9.36
N ASP A 156 5.29 -10.80 -10.21
CA ASP A 156 5.12 -10.96 -11.66
C ASP A 156 4.25 -12.17 -12.02
N MET A 157 4.43 -13.29 -11.31
CA MET A 157 3.65 -14.50 -11.52
C MET A 157 2.17 -14.28 -11.20
N VAL A 158 1.86 -13.56 -10.13
CA VAL A 158 0.48 -13.24 -9.75
C VAL A 158 -0.11 -12.21 -10.73
N TYR A 159 0.66 -11.20 -11.14
CA TYR A 159 0.20 -10.18 -12.10
C TYR A 159 -0.17 -10.79 -13.46
N LYS A 160 0.54 -11.84 -13.88
CA LYS A 160 0.24 -12.58 -15.12
C LYS A 160 -1.10 -13.30 -15.14
N GLN A 161 -1.84 -13.35 -14.03
CA GLN A 161 -3.23 -13.81 -14.03
C GLN A 161 -4.17 -12.82 -14.71
N THR A 162 -3.71 -11.60 -15.01
CA THR A 162 -4.50 -10.56 -15.68
C THR A 162 -3.71 -9.95 -16.85
N PRO A 163 -4.35 -9.68 -18.01
CA PRO A 163 -3.75 -8.91 -19.09
C PRO A 163 -3.19 -7.56 -18.63
N LEU A 164 -2.07 -7.13 -19.23
CA LEU A 164 -1.39 -5.88 -18.86
C LEU A 164 -2.28 -4.65 -19.09
N GLU A 165 -3.11 -4.69 -20.12
CA GLU A 165 -4.03 -3.60 -20.50
C GLU A 165 -5.04 -3.32 -19.39
N ILE A 166 -5.47 -4.37 -18.68
CA ILE A 166 -6.37 -4.22 -17.52
C ILE A 166 -5.63 -3.59 -16.35
N LEU A 167 -4.35 -3.92 -16.12
CA LEU A 167 -3.55 -3.29 -15.05
C LEU A 167 -3.43 -1.76 -15.24
N HIS A 168 -3.28 -1.30 -16.49
CA HIS A 168 -3.25 0.12 -16.82
C HIS A 168 -4.59 0.82 -16.55
N PHE A 169 -5.72 0.11 -16.72
CA PHE A 169 -7.05 0.63 -16.41
C PHE A 169 -7.31 0.71 -14.90
N LEU A 170 -6.79 -0.25 -14.13
CA LEU A 170 -7.02 -0.33 -12.68
C LEU A 170 -6.27 0.74 -11.88
N SER A 171 -5.09 1.17 -12.33
CA SER A 171 -4.34 2.25 -11.71
C SER A 171 -3.54 3.03 -12.75
N PRO A 172 -3.58 4.38 -12.73
CA PRO A 172 -2.78 5.20 -13.64
C PRO A 172 -1.27 5.05 -13.37
N LEU A 173 -0.91 4.84 -12.11
CA LEU A 173 0.47 4.61 -11.68
C LEU A 173 0.77 3.12 -11.65
N ASN A 174 2.00 2.76 -12.00
CA ASN A 174 2.56 1.44 -11.72
C ASN A 174 2.98 1.36 -10.23
N PRO A 175 2.25 0.61 -9.37
CA PRO A 175 2.55 0.55 -7.94
C PRO A 175 3.63 -0.47 -7.56
N MET A 176 4.17 -1.18 -8.56
CA MET A 176 5.08 -2.30 -8.35
C MET A 176 6.30 -1.92 -7.50
N PRO A 177 6.97 -0.76 -7.67
CA PRO A 177 8.08 -0.38 -6.81
C PRO A 177 7.73 -0.30 -5.32
N SER A 178 6.60 0.32 -4.97
CA SER A 178 6.11 0.33 -3.58
C SER A 178 5.68 -1.04 -3.08
N GLN A 179 5.02 -1.86 -3.90
CA GLN A 179 4.67 -3.23 -3.53
C GLN A 179 5.90 -4.08 -3.25
N LEU A 180 6.92 -4.02 -4.11
CA LEU A 180 8.18 -4.75 -3.92
C LEU A 180 8.89 -4.34 -2.65
N ARG A 181 8.89 -3.04 -2.31
CA ARG A 181 9.45 -2.56 -1.04
C ARG A 181 8.76 -3.21 0.16
N TYR A 182 7.43 -3.32 0.15
CA TYR A 182 6.70 -3.98 1.23
C TYR A 182 6.84 -5.50 1.21
N LEU A 183 6.95 -6.14 0.04
CA LEU A 183 7.29 -7.57 -0.06
C LEU A 183 8.68 -7.85 0.53
N GLN A 184 9.65 -6.93 0.35
CA GLN A 184 10.96 -7.03 0.99
C GLN A 184 10.88 -6.89 2.52
N TYR A 185 9.94 -6.09 3.05
CA TYR A 185 9.68 -6.03 4.49
C TYR A 185 9.14 -7.36 5.03
N VAL A 186 8.27 -8.03 4.27
CA VAL A 186 7.71 -9.36 4.60
C VAL A 186 8.75 -10.47 4.47
N SER A 187 9.57 -10.45 3.42
CA SER A 187 10.58 -11.49 3.17
C SER A 187 11.67 -11.50 4.23
N ARG A 188 12.05 -10.30 4.73
CA ARG A 188 13.07 -10.10 5.76
C ARG A 188 12.56 -10.16 7.20
N ARG A 189 11.30 -10.57 7.41
CA ARG A 189 10.67 -10.60 8.74
C ARG A 189 11.45 -11.37 9.80
N ASN A 190 12.15 -12.45 9.42
CA ASN A 190 12.90 -13.31 10.34
C ASN A 190 14.24 -12.69 10.79
N VAL A 191 14.61 -11.50 10.30
CA VAL A 191 15.84 -10.80 10.70
C VAL A 191 15.64 -10.04 12.02
N ALA A 192 14.42 -9.59 12.30
CA ALA A 192 14.08 -8.90 13.54
C ALA A 192 13.57 -9.90 14.60
N ILE A 193 13.79 -9.60 15.87
CA ILE A 193 13.28 -10.41 17.00
C ILE A 193 11.74 -10.38 17.02
N GLU A 194 11.17 -9.23 16.69
CA GLU A 194 9.72 -9.00 16.61
C GLU A 194 9.39 -8.40 15.24
N TRP A 195 8.30 -8.88 14.63
CA TRP A 195 7.81 -8.39 13.35
C TRP A 195 6.28 -8.23 13.40
N PRO A 196 5.72 -7.10 12.92
CA PRO A 196 6.43 -5.93 12.38
C PRO A 196 7.22 -5.17 13.45
N PRO A 197 8.34 -4.50 13.10
CA PRO A 197 9.09 -3.70 14.05
C PRO A 197 8.26 -2.52 14.55
N LEU A 198 8.58 -2.02 15.75
CA LEU A 198 7.92 -0.84 16.30
C LEU A 198 8.12 0.39 15.41
N ASP A 199 7.04 1.14 15.25
CA ASP A 199 7.03 2.39 14.50
C ASP A 199 8.07 3.40 15.02
N ARG A 200 8.68 4.11 14.07
CA ARG A 200 9.67 5.14 14.37
C ARG A 200 9.14 6.51 13.97
N ALA A 201 8.90 7.36 14.96
CA ALA A 201 8.63 8.76 14.72
C ALA A 201 9.88 9.47 14.17
N LEU A 202 9.74 10.08 13.00
CA LEU A 202 10.83 10.70 12.25
C LEU A 202 10.39 12.09 11.75
N THR A 203 11.34 12.97 11.47
CA THR A 203 11.06 14.23 10.79
C THR A 203 11.55 14.15 9.35
N LEU A 204 10.65 14.34 8.39
CA LEU A 204 10.99 14.58 7.00
C LEU A 204 11.48 16.02 6.87
N ASP A 205 12.80 16.22 6.83
CA ASP A 205 13.37 17.57 6.74
C ASP A 205 13.20 18.11 5.31
N CYS A 206 13.70 17.37 4.32
CA CYS A 206 13.63 17.77 2.91
C CYS A 206 13.59 16.56 1.97
N ILE A 207 13.14 16.83 0.74
CA ILE A 207 13.28 15.93 -0.41
C ILE A 207 14.27 16.58 -1.38
N ILE A 208 15.21 15.79 -1.86
CA ILE A 208 16.26 16.17 -2.79
C ILE A 208 16.02 15.41 -4.09
N LEU A 209 15.73 16.14 -5.16
CA LEU A 209 15.64 15.59 -6.52
C LEU A 209 16.98 15.79 -7.21
N ARG A 210 17.58 14.72 -7.72
CA ARG A 210 18.76 14.76 -8.58
C ARG A 210 18.37 14.39 -10.00
N PHE A 211 18.95 15.12 -10.96
CA PHE A 211 18.66 15.01 -12.39
C PHE A 211 17.19 15.27 -12.70
N ILE A 212 16.86 16.53 -12.94
CA ILE A 212 15.47 17.00 -13.09
C ILE A 212 14.75 16.28 -14.25
N PRO A 213 13.57 15.68 -14.01
CA PRO A 213 12.77 15.07 -15.06
C PRO A 213 12.04 16.12 -15.93
N ASP A 214 11.61 15.72 -17.12
CA ASP A 214 10.92 16.59 -18.07
C ASP A 214 9.39 16.43 -17.98
N PHE A 215 8.75 17.41 -17.37
CA PHE A 215 7.30 17.51 -17.15
C PHE A 215 6.73 18.85 -17.62
N ASP A 216 7.52 19.64 -18.36
CA ASP A 216 7.07 20.88 -19.01
C ASP A 216 7.25 20.84 -20.54
N GLY A 217 7.82 19.76 -21.09
CA GLY A 217 8.10 19.59 -22.52
C GLY A 217 9.31 20.39 -22.99
N HIS A 218 10.02 21.02 -22.06
CA HIS A 218 11.18 21.87 -22.29
C HIS A 218 12.35 21.47 -21.39
N GLY A 219 12.32 20.25 -20.83
CA GLY A 219 13.37 19.73 -19.97
C GLY A 219 13.30 20.27 -18.53
N GLY A 220 12.11 20.45 -17.97
CA GLY A 220 11.95 20.99 -16.62
C GLY A 220 10.68 20.54 -15.89
N CYS A 221 10.54 20.95 -14.63
CA CYS A 221 9.35 20.67 -13.83
C CYS A 221 9.10 21.73 -12.74
N ARG A 222 7.88 21.77 -12.21
CA ARG A 222 7.48 22.60 -11.04
C ARG A 222 6.93 21.71 -9.93
N PRO A 223 7.81 21.01 -9.19
CA PRO A 223 7.42 19.97 -8.26
C PRO A 223 6.72 20.56 -7.03
N ILE A 224 5.59 19.99 -6.67
CA ILE A 224 4.91 20.19 -5.40
C ILE A 224 4.72 18.83 -4.73
N PHE A 225 4.81 18.81 -3.40
CA PHE A 225 4.76 17.59 -2.62
C PHE A 225 3.52 17.52 -1.74
N ARG A 226 2.97 16.31 -1.63
CA ARG A 226 1.98 15.95 -0.62
C ARG A 226 2.49 14.75 0.16
N VAL A 227 2.35 14.81 1.48
CA VAL A 227 2.78 13.73 2.39
C VAL A 227 1.57 13.28 3.19
N TYR A 228 1.29 12.00 3.11
CA TYR A 228 0.18 11.35 3.79
C TYR A 228 0.72 10.30 4.76
N GLY A 229 0.05 10.15 5.89
CA GLY A 229 0.39 9.14 6.89
C GLY A 229 -0.27 9.42 8.22
N GLN A 230 0.11 8.64 9.24
CA GLN A 230 -0.40 8.83 10.59
C GLN A 230 0.28 10.03 11.26
N ASN A 231 -0.50 10.81 12.01
CA ASN A 231 0.03 11.93 12.78
C ASN A 231 0.69 11.40 14.08
N PRO A 232 2.03 11.52 14.24
CA PRO A 232 2.72 10.99 15.42
C PRO A 232 2.29 11.63 16.75
N LEU A 233 1.65 12.81 16.68
CA LEU A 233 1.18 13.56 17.85
C LEU A 233 -0.21 13.10 18.34
N LEU A 234 -0.94 12.32 17.54
CA LEU A 234 -2.31 11.87 17.84
C LEU A 234 -2.36 10.33 17.84
N VAL A 235 -1.68 9.70 18.81
CA VAL A 235 -1.52 8.24 18.89
C VAL A 235 -2.86 7.47 18.92
N ALA A 236 -3.93 8.08 19.41
CA ALA A 236 -5.26 7.46 19.45
C ALA A 236 -5.96 7.40 18.09
N ASP A 237 -5.56 8.23 17.14
CA ASP A 237 -6.18 8.35 15.82
C ASP A 237 -5.22 7.83 14.74
N LYS A 238 -5.46 6.58 14.32
CA LYS A 238 -4.68 5.90 13.28
C LYS A 238 -5.13 6.26 11.86
N THR A 239 -6.12 7.15 11.70
CA THR A 239 -6.55 7.56 10.35
C THR A 239 -5.41 8.31 9.65
N PRO A 240 -5.08 7.92 8.41
CA PRO A 240 -4.08 8.64 7.64
C PRO A 240 -4.62 10.03 7.28
N LYS A 241 -3.73 11.02 7.29
CA LYS A 241 -4.05 12.43 7.04
C LYS A 241 -2.99 13.06 6.16
N VAL A 242 -3.34 14.17 5.53
CA VAL A 242 -2.36 15.05 4.88
C VAL A 242 -1.50 15.71 5.96
N LEU A 243 -0.25 15.24 6.09
CA LEU A 243 0.75 15.75 7.03
C LEU A 243 1.46 16.98 6.50
N TYR A 244 1.59 17.09 5.17
CA TYR A 244 2.19 18.22 4.49
C TYR A 244 1.62 18.36 3.07
N SER A 245 1.48 19.61 2.63
CA SER A 245 1.19 19.96 1.23
C SER A 245 1.94 21.24 0.89
N THR A 246 2.67 21.25 -0.24
CA THR A 246 3.41 22.44 -0.66
C THR A 246 2.45 23.63 -0.88
N PRO A 247 2.68 24.80 -0.26
CA PRO A 247 1.81 25.95 -0.42
C PRO A 247 1.79 26.51 -1.84
N LYS A 248 0.63 26.49 -2.50
CA LYS A 248 0.43 26.99 -3.89
C LYS A 248 0.25 28.51 -3.99
N ARG A 249 1.09 29.31 -3.34
CA ARG A 249 1.01 30.78 -3.50
C ARG A 249 1.56 31.16 -4.89
N ARG A 250 0.80 31.93 -5.69
CA ARG A 250 1.04 32.27 -7.12
C ARG A 250 2.44 32.79 -7.53
N LYS A 251 3.33 33.11 -6.58
CA LYS A 251 4.72 33.55 -6.83
C LYS A 251 5.80 32.60 -6.28
N ALA A 252 5.42 31.45 -5.70
CA ALA A 252 6.31 30.67 -4.81
C ALA A 252 6.72 29.27 -5.31
N VAL A 253 6.01 28.68 -6.28
CA VAL A 253 6.42 27.37 -6.81
C VAL A 253 7.47 27.59 -7.90
N ARG A 254 8.72 27.23 -7.57
CA ARG A 254 9.89 27.40 -8.44
C ARG A 254 9.87 26.36 -9.57
N ALA A 255 10.16 26.82 -10.78
CA ALA A 255 10.49 25.96 -11.92
C ALA A 255 11.96 25.57 -11.85
N TYR A 256 12.24 24.31 -12.19
CA TYR A 256 13.58 23.78 -12.29
C TYR A 256 13.80 23.21 -13.68
N LYS A 257 14.93 23.55 -14.31
CA LYS A 257 15.28 23.09 -15.65
C LYS A 257 16.55 22.25 -15.64
N GLN A 258 16.61 21.29 -16.55
CA GLN A 258 17.81 20.55 -16.90
C GLN A 258 18.90 21.53 -17.34
N GLY A 259 20.11 21.38 -16.79
CA GLY A 259 21.25 22.27 -17.07
C GLY A 259 21.39 23.49 -16.15
N GLU A 260 20.32 23.92 -15.47
CA GLU A 260 20.40 24.99 -14.46
C GLU A 260 20.72 24.46 -13.06
N CYS A 261 20.24 23.25 -12.75
CA CYS A 261 20.40 22.61 -11.45
C CYS A 261 20.60 21.10 -11.62
N GLU A 262 21.72 20.56 -11.12
CA GLU A 262 21.90 19.10 -11.02
C GLU A 262 21.10 18.49 -9.86
N LEU A 263 20.84 19.31 -8.83
CA LEU A 263 20.17 18.93 -7.60
C LEU A 263 19.23 20.04 -7.13
N VAL A 264 18.05 19.64 -6.66
CA VAL A 264 17.04 20.52 -6.10
C VAL A 264 16.63 20.01 -4.73
N LYS A 265 16.83 20.83 -3.70
CA LYS A 265 16.40 20.56 -2.32
C LYS A 265 15.11 21.31 -2.03
N ILE A 266 14.09 20.59 -1.57
CA ILE A 266 12.77 21.12 -1.24
C ILE A 266 12.49 20.81 0.23
N ASP A 267 12.38 21.88 1.02
CA ASP A 267 12.13 21.78 2.46
C ASP A 267 10.66 21.40 2.74
N ILE A 268 10.48 20.38 3.57
CA ILE A 268 9.18 19.82 3.93
C ILE A 268 8.90 20.05 5.42
N ASN A 269 9.85 19.67 6.28
CA ASN A 269 9.80 19.82 7.74
C ASN A 269 8.50 19.28 8.39
N CYS A 270 8.13 18.03 8.10
CA CYS A 270 6.94 17.40 8.70
C CYS A 270 7.28 16.15 9.53
N HIS A 271 6.49 15.87 10.57
CA HIS A 271 6.63 14.66 11.36
C HIS A 271 5.86 13.51 10.74
N ILE A 272 6.49 12.34 10.69
CA ILE A 272 5.92 11.14 10.09
C ILE A 272 6.15 9.92 10.99
N GLN A 273 5.28 8.91 10.90
CA GLN A 273 5.38 7.66 11.62
C GLN A 273 4.63 6.56 10.86
N GLY A 274 5.06 5.30 11.02
CA GLY A 274 4.43 4.14 10.40
C GLY A 274 4.57 4.17 8.88
N ASP A 275 3.48 3.80 8.20
CA ASP A 275 3.36 3.82 6.75
C ASP A 275 3.07 5.24 6.23
N VAL A 276 3.83 5.65 5.21
CA VAL A 276 3.84 7.02 4.68
C VAL A 276 3.81 6.98 3.16
N VAL A 277 2.93 7.80 2.57
CA VAL A 277 2.85 8.04 1.14
C VAL A 277 3.36 9.45 0.85
N VAL A 278 4.28 9.57 -0.11
CA VAL A 278 4.75 10.85 -0.64
C VAL A 278 4.40 10.91 -2.11
N GLU A 279 3.67 11.94 -2.50
CA GLU A 279 3.35 12.25 -3.89
C GLU A 279 4.11 13.49 -4.33
N CYS A 280 4.66 13.44 -5.54
CA CYS A 280 5.24 14.56 -6.23
C CYS A 280 4.46 14.79 -7.53
N VAL A 281 3.95 15.99 -7.72
CA VAL A 281 3.28 16.40 -8.96
C VAL A 281 3.93 17.66 -9.52
N SER A 282 3.94 17.82 -10.84
CA SER A 282 4.41 19.02 -11.52
C SER A 282 3.23 19.94 -11.82
N LEU A 283 3.35 21.22 -11.49
CA LEU A 283 2.38 22.24 -11.92
C LEU A 283 2.71 22.74 -13.32
N ASN A 284 1.69 22.87 -14.17
CA ASN A 284 1.85 23.51 -15.46
C ASN A 284 2.16 25.02 -15.33
N ASP A 285 2.56 25.66 -16.43
CA ASP A 285 2.93 27.09 -16.48
C ASP A 285 1.82 28.01 -15.93
N GLU A 286 0.56 27.67 -16.19
CA GLU A 286 -0.62 28.41 -15.73
C GLU A 286 -0.99 28.16 -14.26
N MET A 287 -0.27 27.25 -13.58
CA MET A 287 -0.55 26.79 -12.21
C MET A 287 -1.97 26.23 -12.00
N ALA A 288 -2.60 25.74 -13.08
CA ALA A 288 -3.99 25.29 -13.09
C ALA A 288 -4.12 23.76 -13.17
N ARG A 289 -3.12 23.08 -13.73
CA ARG A 289 -3.12 21.62 -13.92
C ARG A 289 -1.93 20.99 -13.21
N GLU A 290 -2.19 19.83 -12.64
CA GLU A 290 -1.18 18.98 -12.00
C GLU A 290 -0.97 17.73 -12.84
N GLU A 291 0.30 17.42 -13.08
CA GLU A 291 0.70 16.15 -13.68
C GLU A 291 1.44 15.33 -12.61
N MET A 292 1.01 14.08 -12.41
CA MET A 292 1.63 13.19 -11.45
C MET A 292 3.04 12.84 -11.94
N MET A 293 4.06 13.20 -11.15
CA MET A 293 5.44 12.81 -11.46
C MET A 293 5.71 11.42 -10.91
N PHE A 294 5.58 11.27 -9.60
CA PHE A 294 5.76 9.99 -8.94
C PHE A 294 5.09 9.94 -7.58
N ARG A 295 4.89 8.72 -7.11
CA ARG A 295 4.47 8.40 -5.75
C ARG A 295 5.45 7.40 -5.13
N VAL A 296 5.60 7.45 -3.83
CA VAL A 296 6.30 6.42 -3.08
C VAL A 296 5.57 6.13 -1.78
N MET A 297 5.41 4.85 -1.46
CA MET A 297 5.00 4.40 -0.14
C MET A 297 6.15 3.67 0.56
N PHE A 298 6.40 3.99 1.83
CA PHE A 298 7.41 3.32 2.66
C PHE A 298 6.99 3.32 4.13
N ASN A 299 7.62 2.48 4.95
CA ASN A 299 7.38 2.44 6.38
C ASN A 299 8.61 2.93 7.16
N THR A 300 8.40 3.83 8.12
CA THR A 300 9.45 4.46 8.94
C THR A 300 10.27 3.48 9.77
N ALA A 301 9.70 2.37 10.20
CA ALA A 301 10.37 1.37 11.01
C ALA A 301 11.54 0.70 10.26
N PHE A 302 11.45 0.65 8.92
CA PHE A 302 12.42 -0.02 8.06
C PHE A 302 13.52 0.91 7.52
N ILE A 303 13.46 2.21 7.82
CA ILE A 303 14.47 3.17 7.34
C ILE A 303 15.74 3.07 8.19
N ARG A 304 16.87 2.71 7.59
CA ARG A 304 18.18 2.71 8.28
C ARG A 304 18.91 4.04 8.07
N SER A 305 19.73 4.45 9.03
CA SER A 305 20.59 5.64 8.95
C SER A 305 19.88 6.98 8.66
N ASN A 306 18.57 7.05 8.86
CA ASN A 306 17.73 8.24 8.62
C ASN A 306 17.84 8.84 7.21
N ILE A 307 18.14 8.02 6.19
CA ILE A 307 18.14 8.43 4.79
C ILE A 307 17.44 7.35 3.97
N LEU A 308 16.57 7.77 3.05
CA LEU A 308 16.00 6.89 2.02
C LEU A 308 16.37 7.46 0.65
N ILE A 309 17.12 6.69 -0.13
CA ILE A 309 17.50 7.03 -1.50
C ILE A 309 16.72 6.11 -2.42
N LEU A 310 16.00 6.71 -3.37
CA LEU A 310 15.17 5.98 -4.34
C LEU A 310 15.60 6.38 -5.74
N ASN A 311 15.91 5.39 -6.56
CA ASN A 311 16.16 5.60 -7.98
C ASN A 311 14.85 5.54 -8.79
N ARG A 312 14.95 5.77 -10.10
CA ARG A 312 13.82 5.75 -11.04
C ARG A 312 12.99 4.45 -11.01
N ASP A 313 13.62 3.30 -10.75
CA ASP A 313 12.95 2.00 -10.71
C ASP A 313 12.38 1.69 -9.30
N GLU A 314 12.59 2.58 -8.33
CA GLU A 314 12.11 2.46 -6.94
C GLU A 314 10.98 3.45 -6.62
N ILE A 315 10.43 4.15 -7.62
CA ILE A 315 9.31 5.09 -7.45
C ILE A 315 8.13 4.69 -8.35
N ASP A 316 6.91 4.88 -7.86
CA ASP A 316 5.70 4.59 -8.62
C ASP A 316 5.46 5.75 -9.60
N ILE A 317 5.56 5.48 -10.89
CA ILE A 317 5.34 6.45 -11.98
C ILE A 317 4.19 6.00 -12.88
N LEU A 318 3.71 6.87 -13.77
CA LEU A 318 2.74 6.46 -14.78
C LEU A 318 3.37 5.37 -15.67
N TRP A 319 2.56 4.39 -16.10
CA TRP A 319 3.03 3.25 -16.89
C TRP A 319 3.84 3.65 -18.14
N ASN A 320 3.52 4.80 -18.73
CA ASN A 320 4.13 5.35 -19.94
C ASN A 320 5.04 6.59 -19.69
N ALA A 321 5.35 6.95 -18.44
CA ALA A 321 6.15 8.13 -18.11
C ALA A 321 7.65 7.84 -17.93
N ARG A 322 8.12 6.61 -18.16
CA ARG A 322 9.52 6.24 -17.87
C ARG A 322 10.55 7.06 -18.65
N ASP A 323 10.20 7.52 -19.85
CA ASP A 323 11.07 8.31 -20.72
C ASP A 323 11.17 9.78 -20.29
N GLN A 324 10.25 10.27 -19.46
CA GLN A 324 10.31 11.61 -18.86
C GLN A 324 11.40 11.70 -17.76
N PHE A 325 11.86 10.55 -17.25
CA PHE A 325 12.86 10.47 -16.17
C PHE A 325 14.25 10.10 -16.71
N PRO A 326 15.28 10.90 -16.38
CA PRO A 326 16.67 10.55 -16.63
C PRO A 326 17.03 9.18 -16.02
N LYS A 327 17.92 8.42 -16.68
CA LYS A 327 18.34 7.09 -16.19
C LYS A 327 18.97 7.15 -14.79
N ASP A 328 19.71 8.23 -14.51
CA ASP A 328 20.40 8.45 -13.23
C ASP A 328 19.56 9.19 -12.20
N PHE A 329 18.26 9.41 -12.46
CA PHE A 329 17.34 10.10 -11.54
C PHE A 329 17.36 9.47 -10.14
N LYS A 330 17.42 10.34 -9.13
CA LYS A 330 17.31 9.95 -7.73
C LYS A 330 16.43 10.92 -6.96
N ALA A 331 15.52 10.38 -6.16
CA ALA A 331 14.81 11.08 -5.10
C ALA A 331 15.42 10.65 -3.75
N GLU A 332 16.15 11.57 -3.12
CA GLU A 332 16.77 11.36 -1.82
C GLU A 332 15.96 12.09 -0.75
N ARG A 333 15.67 11.39 0.33
CA ARG A 333 14.96 11.96 1.47
C ARG A 333 15.91 12.04 2.65
N VAL A 334 16.11 13.26 3.15
CA VAL A 334 16.90 13.48 4.38
C VAL A 334 15.93 13.51 5.55
N ILE A 335 16.20 12.66 6.53
CA ILE A 335 15.36 12.48 7.70
C ILE A 335 16.21 12.77 8.93
N SER A 336 15.66 13.52 9.87
CA SER A 336 16.24 13.65 11.21
C SER A 336 15.43 12.82 12.20
N GLN A 337 16.09 12.36 13.26
CA GLN A 337 15.36 11.76 14.38
C GLN A 337 14.42 12.82 14.94
N ALA A 338 13.13 12.49 15.08
CA ALA A 338 12.19 13.42 15.70
C ALA A 338 12.71 13.68 17.12
N LEU A 339 13.19 14.91 17.37
CA LEU A 339 13.39 15.37 18.73
C LEU A 339 12.02 15.25 19.39
N ARG A 340 11.86 14.28 20.29
CA ARG A 340 10.78 14.32 21.27
C ARG A 340 10.99 15.64 22.00
N ARG A 341 10.36 16.71 21.52
CA ARG A 341 10.23 17.94 22.31
C ARG A 341 9.52 17.46 23.56
N ARG A 342 10.31 17.28 24.60
CA ARG A 342 9.87 16.98 25.95
C ARG A 342 8.62 17.81 26.17
N ALA A 343 7.47 17.17 26.28
CA ALA A 343 6.23 17.75 26.82
C ALA A 343 6.41 18.06 28.33
N PHE A 344 7.59 18.54 28.70
CA PHE A 344 8.09 18.76 30.05
C PHE A 344 8.20 20.25 30.38
N GLN A 345 7.82 21.14 29.45
CA GLN A 345 7.77 22.59 29.71
C GLN A 345 6.37 23.22 29.69
N TRP A 346 5.30 22.47 29.41
CA TRP A 346 3.93 23.03 29.53
C TRP A 346 3.23 22.71 30.85
N LYS A 347 3.56 21.60 31.52
CA LYS A 347 3.01 21.30 32.87
C LYS A 347 3.59 22.16 34.00
N HIS A 348 4.76 22.78 33.80
CA HIS A 348 5.35 23.69 34.79
C HIS A 348 4.94 25.16 34.62
N LEU A 349 4.50 25.59 33.43
CA LEU A 349 4.02 26.96 33.21
C LEU A 349 2.57 27.19 33.65
N GLN A 350 1.73 26.15 33.68
CA GLN A 350 0.39 26.25 34.30
C GLN A 350 0.43 26.23 35.83
N LYS A 351 1.44 25.61 36.46
CA LYS A 351 1.63 25.70 37.93
C LYS A 351 2.23 27.03 38.40
N PHE A 352 2.95 27.75 37.55
CA PHE A 352 3.50 29.08 37.91
C PHE A 352 2.50 30.24 37.74
N LYS A 353 1.46 30.09 36.91
CA LYS A 353 0.38 31.11 36.82
C LYS A 353 -0.65 31.01 37.95
N SER A 354 -0.75 29.88 38.64
CA SER A 354 -1.63 29.71 39.80
C SER A 354 -0.99 30.11 41.14
N PHE A 355 0.32 30.40 41.17
CA PHE A 355 1.05 30.81 42.38
C PHE A 355 1.27 32.33 42.49
N LEU A 356 0.90 33.12 41.47
CA LEU A 356 1.09 34.58 41.45
C LEU A 356 -0.22 35.38 41.57
N VAL A 357 -1.32 34.75 42.00
CA VAL A 357 -2.63 35.40 42.24
C VAL A 357 -3.09 35.26 43.70
N MET A 358 -2.23 34.75 44.60
CA MET A 358 -2.55 34.63 46.04
C MET A 358 -1.78 35.61 46.94
N TRP A 359 -1.04 36.56 46.37
CA TRP A 359 -0.39 37.65 47.13
C TRP A 359 -0.45 38.96 46.35
N THR A 360 -1.64 39.56 46.29
CA THR A 360 -1.83 41.02 46.19
C THR A 360 -3.28 41.35 46.49
N VAL A 361 -3.47 41.96 47.68
CA VAL A 361 -4.65 42.67 48.22
C VAL A 361 -5.84 41.82 48.61
#